data_AF-A0AAU3L741-F1
#
_entry.id   AF-A0AAU3L741-F1
#
_cell.length_a   1.000
_cell.length_b   1.000
_cell.length_c   1.000
_cell.angle_alpha   90.00
_cell.angle_beta   90.00
_cell.angle_gamma   90.00
#
_symmetry.space_group_name_H-M   'P 1'
#
loop_
_entity.id
_entity.type
_entity.pdbx_description
1 polymer ?
#
loop_
_entity_poly.entity_id
_entity_poly.type
_entity_poly.pdbx_seq_one_letter_code
_entity_poly.pdbx_strand_id
1 'polypeptide(L)'
;MGDHFQTVIDVEATQEEAERLAPRLVDWLVEQGIVTRELTRDGMYSMGTDVGHLPGPHWARAVSDASDEPDAPGPVAVIVGRNQYCGGQGASEAVSAVCPRCAREIRFIDYQSLVHAVDEDAWRPFCQGIEAWRATGHAGVSCPSCVKPIPMTEWLWAPGFALGSLAVDFWNWPRLSREFVAEAERQTGHRIEELTGKF
;
A
#
# COMPACT_ATOMS: atom_id res chain seq x y z
N MET A 1 0.40 -10.19 21.55
CA MET A 1 1.07 -10.23 20.25
C MET A 1 -0.03 -10.05 19.24
N GLY A 2 0.05 -9.03 18.40
CA GLY A 2 -0.99 -8.71 17.40
C GLY A 2 -0.38 -8.89 16.03
N ASP A 3 -1.19 -9.29 15.06
CA ASP A 3 -0.74 -9.51 13.68
C ASP A 3 -0.23 -8.20 13.08
N HIS A 4 0.74 -8.28 12.19
CA HIS A 4 1.25 -7.12 11.48
C HIS A 4 1.34 -7.40 9.99
N PHE A 5 1.37 -6.33 9.20
CA PHE A 5 1.52 -6.44 7.76
C PHE A 5 2.48 -5.39 7.22
N GLN A 6 3.11 -5.72 6.12
CA GLN A 6 3.85 -4.81 5.27
C GLN A 6 3.21 -4.83 3.89
N THR A 7 2.87 -3.68 3.35
CA THR A 7 2.31 -3.54 2.00
C THR A 7 3.34 -2.89 1.10
N VAL A 8 3.61 -3.51 -0.05
CA VAL A 8 4.41 -2.99 -1.14
C VAL A 8 3.44 -2.54 -2.23
N ILE A 9 3.36 -1.23 -2.50
CA ILE A 9 2.31 -0.61 -3.33
C ILE A 9 2.93 0.00 -4.57
N ASP A 10 2.48 -0.42 -5.76
CA ASP A 10 2.79 0.29 -7.00
C ASP A 10 1.85 1.49 -7.14
N VAL A 11 2.42 2.68 -7.01
CA VAL A 11 1.67 3.95 -6.98
C VAL A 11 1.55 4.59 -8.36
N GLU A 12 2.13 3.99 -9.40
CA GLU A 12 2.13 4.52 -10.76
C GLU A 12 1.35 3.64 -11.74
N ALA A 13 1.19 2.34 -11.45
CA ALA A 13 0.42 1.43 -12.29
C ALA A 13 -1.03 1.88 -12.51
N THR A 14 -1.43 1.89 -13.78
CA THR A 14 -2.86 1.94 -14.11
C THR A 14 -3.56 0.63 -13.74
N GLN A 15 -4.89 0.61 -13.82
CA GLN A 15 -5.66 -0.61 -13.60
C GLN A 15 -5.28 -1.71 -14.60
N GLU A 16 -5.15 -1.35 -15.89
CA GLU A 16 -4.80 -2.29 -16.96
C GLU A 16 -3.37 -2.82 -16.81
N GLU A 17 -2.45 -1.98 -16.34
CA GLU A 17 -1.09 -2.40 -16.03
C GLU A 17 -1.05 -3.31 -14.81
N ALA A 18 -1.80 -3.00 -13.75
CA ALA A 18 -1.89 -3.83 -12.55
C ALA A 18 -2.36 -5.27 -12.89
N GLU A 19 -3.38 -5.41 -13.75
CA GLU A 19 -3.88 -6.71 -14.21
C GLU A 19 -2.81 -7.53 -14.96
N ARG A 20 -1.92 -6.84 -15.70
CA ARG A 20 -0.80 -7.48 -16.42
C ARG A 20 0.41 -7.74 -15.53
N LEU A 21 0.68 -6.88 -14.57
CA LEU A 21 1.85 -6.94 -13.68
C LEU A 21 1.66 -7.93 -12.54
N ALA A 22 0.44 -8.04 -11.99
CA ALA A 22 0.15 -8.96 -10.89
C ALA A 22 0.58 -10.42 -11.14
N PRO A 23 0.18 -11.08 -12.25
CA PRO A 23 0.62 -12.46 -12.51
C PRO A 23 2.14 -12.54 -12.70
N ARG A 24 2.77 -11.54 -13.32
CA ARG A 24 4.23 -11.51 -13.49
C ARG A 24 4.96 -11.38 -12.16
N LEU A 25 4.42 -10.60 -11.24
CA LEU A 25 4.96 -10.44 -9.90
C LEU A 25 4.82 -11.74 -9.10
N VAL A 26 3.68 -12.43 -9.18
CA VAL A 26 3.50 -13.77 -8.61
C VAL A 26 4.49 -14.76 -9.21
N ASP A 27 4.62 -14.79 -10.55
CA ASP A 27 5.54 -15.68 -11.26
C ASP A 27 6.98 -15.47 -10.75
N TRP A 28 7.42 -14.21 -10.67
CA TRP A 28 8.74 -13.86 -10.13
C TRP A 28 8.92 -14.29 -8.67
N LEU A 29 7.94 -14.05 -7.79
CA LEU A 29 8.00 -14.47 -6.37
C LEU A 29 8.11 -15.99 -6.24
N VAL A 30 7.37 -16.74 -7.07
CA VAL A 30 7.42 -18.21 -7.12
C VAL A 30 8.75 -18.70 -7.67
N GLU A 31 9.26 -18.09 -8.74
CA GLU A 31 10.58 -18.43 -9.33
C GLU A 31 11.73 -18.20 -8.34
N GLN A 32 11.64 -17.17 -7.50
CA GLN A 32 12.61 -16.92 -6.42
C GLN A 32 12.41 -17.85 -5.22
N GLY A 33 11.33 -18.62 -5.18
CA GLY A 33 10.95 -19.48 -4.07
C GLY A 33 10.49 -18.72 -2.82
N ILE A 34 10.11 -17.43 -2.96
CA ILE A 34 9.62 -16.59 -1.86
C ILE A 34 8.22 -17.02 -1.45
N VAL A 35 7.37 -17.37 -2.42
CA VAL A 35 6.01 -17.89 -2.21
C VAL A 35 5.80 -19.16 -3.04
N THR A 36 4.76 -19.92 -2.74
CA THR A 36 4.28 -21.02 -3.58
C THR A 36 3.05 -20.59 -4.39
N ARG A 37 2.63 -21.42 -5.36
CA ARG A 37 1.36 -21.22 -6.08
C ARG A 37 0.14 -21.61 -5.24
N GLU A 38 0.34 -22.27 -4.12
CA GLU A 38 -0.75 -22.70 -3.25
C GLU A 38 -1.36 -21.49 -2.56
N LEU A 39 -2.69 -21.41 -2.62
CA LEU A 39 -3.48 -20.33 -2.03
C LEU A 39 -4.14 -20.81 -0.75
N THR A 40 -4.13 -19.96 0.27
CA THR A 40 -4.86 -20.18 1.52
C THR A 40 -5.75 -18.99 1.86
N ARG A 41 -6.82 -19.28 2.62
CA ARG A 41 -7.67 -18.28 3.28
C ARG A 41 -7.26 -18.07 4.74
N ASP A 42 -6.51 -19.01 5.29
CA ASP A 42 -6.12 -19.00 6.70
C ASP A 42 -5.07 -17.91 6.95
N GLY A 43 -5.31 -17.06 7.94
CA GLY A 43 -4.41 -15.94 8.27
C GLY A 43 -4.40 -14.81 7.24
N MET A 44 -5.41 -14.75 6.35
CA MET A 44 -5.48 -13.77 5.27
C MET A 44 -6.47 -12.63 5.59
N TYR A 45 -5.98 -11.40 5.70
CA TYR A 45 -6.79 -10.21 6.04
C TYR A 45 -6.50 -8.99 5.16
N SER A 46 -6.47 -9.16 3.83
CA SER A 46 -6.18 -8.05 2.90
C SER A 46 -7.41 -7.42 2.27
N MET A 47 -7.30 -6.14 1.93
CA MET A 47 -8.36 -5.46 1.17
C MET A 47 -8.44 -6.02 -0.25
N GLY A 48 -9.64 -6.40 -0.67
CA GLY A 48 -9.91 -6.84 -2.05
C GLY A 48 -9.62 -8.31 -2.35
N THR A 49 -9.07 -9.07 -1.41
CA THR A 49 -8.89 -10.53 -1.56
C THR A 49 -8.96 -11.24 -0.21
N ASP A 50 -9.55 -12.43 -0.21
CA ASP A 50 -9.63 -13.33 0.94
C ASP A 50 -8.67 -14.52 0.82
N VAL A 51 -7.78 -14.50 -0.18
CA VAL A 51 -6.76 -15.52 -0.42
C VAL A 51 -5.37 -14.91 -0.61
N GLY A 52 -4.34 -15.64 -0.18
CA GLY A 52 -2.95 -15.31 -0.41
C GLY A 52 -2.08 -16.54 -0.65
N HIS A 53 -0.92 -16.32 -1.24
CA HIS A 53 0.07 -17.35 -1.54
C HIS A 53 0.82 -17.76 -0.27
N LEU A 54 0.98 -19.06 -0.04
CA LEU A 54 1.79 -19.56 1.07
C LEU A 54 3.26 -19.18 0.89
N PRO A 55 4.01 -18.90 1.98
CA PRO A 55 5.45 -18.69 1.90
C PRO A 55 6.16 -19.91 1.31
N GLY A 56 7.14 -19.65 0.45
CA GLY A 56 7.97 -20.66 -0.18
C GLY A 56 9.18 -21.02 0.68
N PRO A 57 9.95 -22.06 0.30
CA PRO A 57 11.11 -22.54 1.06
C PRO A 57 12.27 -21.52 1.12
N HIS A 58 12.20 -20.44 0.35
CA HIS A 58 13.22 -19.40 0.30
C HIS A 58 12.69 -18.03 0.74
N TRP A 59 11.55 -17.98 1.45
CA TRP A 59 10.93 -16.75 1.95
C TRP A 59 11.92 -15.82 2.66
N ALA A 60 12.87 -16.38 3.41
CA ALA A 60 13.88 -15.64 4.17
C ALA A 60 14.77 -14.73 3.30
N ARG A 61 14.84 -14.95 1.98
CA ARG A 61 15.57 -14.08 1.05
C ARG A 61 14.92 -12.71 0.85
N ALA A 62 13.63 -12.56 1.18
CA ALA A 62 12.90 -11.31 1.02
C ALA A 62 13.01 -10.36 2.24
N VAL A 63 13.55 -10.84 3.36
CA VAL A 63 13.61 -10.08 4.63
C VAL A 63 15.03 -9.72 5.03
N SER A 64 15.18 -8.68 5.85
CA SER A 64 16.50 -8.23 6.33
C SER A 64 17.08 -9.11 7.43
N ASP A 65 16.21 -9.71 8.25
CA ASP A 65 16.60 -10.62 9.32
C ASP A 65 15.50 -11.67 9.51
N ALA A 66 15.84 -12.93 9.33
CA ALA A 66 14.94 -14.07 9.51
C ALA A 66 15.19 -14.80 10.85
N SER A 67 16.14 -14.35 11.65
CA SER A 67 16.54 -15.04 12.89
C SER A 67 15.54 -14.87 14.05
N ASP A 68 14.74 -13.81 14.00
CA ASP A 68 13.74 -13.47 15.02
C ASP A 68 12.42 -14.27 14.90
N GLU A 69 12.15 -14.88 13.74
CA GLU A 69 10.90 -15.61 13.42
C GLU A 69 11.26 -16.92 12.68
N PRO A 70 11.57 -18.01 13.40
CA PRO A 70 12.07 -19.25 12.79
C PRO A 70 10.99 -20.04 12.04
N ASP A 71 9.71 -19.76 12.31
CA ASP A 71 8.58 -20.37 11.60
C ASP A 71 8.29 -19.63 10.29
N ALA A 72 7.61 -20.30 9.35
CA ALA A 72 7.21 -19.65 8.10
C ALA A 72 6.20 -18.51 8.41
N PRO A 73 6.35 -17.33 7.77
CA PRO A 73 5.45 -16.20 7.99
C PRO A 73 4.04 -16.46 7.43
N GLY A 74 3.15 -15.47 7.53
CA GLY A 74 1.80 -15.57 6.98
C GLY A 74 1.74 -15.51 5.44
N PRO A 75 0.53 -15.68 4.86
CA PRO A 75 0.33 -15.65 3.43
C PRO A 75 0.61 -14.27 2.82
N VAL A 76 0.93 -14.27 1.52
CA VAL A 76 1.19 -13.07 0.71
C VAL A 76 0.04 -12.84 -0.27
N ALA A 77 -0.68 -11.73 -0.10
CA ALA A 77 -1.77 -11.38 -1.01
C ALA A 77 -1.27 -10.44 -2.11
N VAL A 78 -1.61 -10.74 -3.37
CA VAL A 78 -1.44 -9.80 -4.48
C VAL A 78 -2.80 -9.20 -4.79
N ILE A 79 -2.90 -7.88 -4.64
CA ILE A 79 -4.13 -7.11 -4.71
C ILE A 79 -4.13 -6.33 -6.01
N VAL A 80 -5.16 -6.58 -6.83
CA VAL A 80 -5.41 -5.84 -8.07
C VAL A 80 -6.68 -5.03 -7.92
N GLY A 81 -6.60 -3.75 -8.25
CA GLY A 81 -7.70 -2.81 -8.10
C GLY A 81 -7.25 -1.51 -7.46
N ARG A 82 -7.89 -0.42 -7.85
CA ARG A 82 -7.69 0.92 -7.27
C ARG A 82 -8.12 0.94 -5.80
N ASN A 83 -7.15 1.08 -4.91
CA ASN A 83 -7.37 1.13 -3.47
C ASN A 83 -6.55 2.24 -2.81
N GLN A 84 -7.04 2.65 -1.63
CA GLN A 84 -6.24 3.38 -0.66
C GLN A 84 -5.66 2.38 0.33
N TYR A 85 -4.45 2.65 0.81
CA TYR A 85 -3.75 1.85 1.81
C TYR A 85 -3.36 2.77 2.96
N CYS A 86 -3.69 2.37 4.18
CA CYS A 86 -3.37 3.11 5.39
C CYS A 86 -2.81 2.14 6.45
N GLY A 87 -1.71 2.52 7.09
CA GLY A 87 -1.03 1.68 8.09
C GLY A 87 -1.62 1.80 9.50
N GLY A 88 -2.53 2.76 9.71
CA GLY A 88 -3.14 3.01 11.01
C GLY A 88 -4.25 2.00 11.35
N GLN A 89 -4.27 1.54 12.60
CA GLN A 89 -5.33 0.66 13.12
C GLN A 89 -6.71 1.31 13.00
N GLY A 90 -7.56 0.77 12.12
CA GLY A 90 -8.91 1.30 11.90
C GLY A 90 -8.95 2.71 11.31
N ALA A 91 -7.81 3.23 10.86
CA ALA A 91 -7.72 4.55 10.23
C ALA A 91 -7.91 4.42 8.71
N SER A 92 -8.61 5.38 8.14
CA SER A 92 -8.79 5.51 6.69
C SER A 92 -8.20 6.81 6.15
N GLU A 93 -7.75 7.68 7.05
CA GLU A 93 -7.34 9.04 6.78
C GLU A 93 -5.82 9.14 6.66
N ALA A 94 -5.36 9.97 5.72
CA ALA A 94 -3.97 10.38 5.68
C ALA A 94 -3.69 11.42 6.78
N VAL A 95 -2.44 11.53 7.22
CA VAL A 95 -2.04 12.60 8.15
C VAL A 95 -2.03 13.96 7.46
N SER A 96 -1.45 14.02 6.27
CA SER A 96 -1.41 15.19 5.41
C SER A 96 -1.18 14.82 3.94
N ALA A 97 -1.41 15.78 3.06
CA ALA A 97 -1.07 15.71 1.64
C ALA A 97 -0.41 17.02 1.20
N VAL A 98 0.61 16.94 0.36
CA VAL A 98 1.31 18.10 -0.21
C VAL A 98 0.93 18.27 -1.67
N CYS A 99 0.54 19.50 -2.02
CA CYS A 99 0.21 19.85 -3.40
C CYS A 99 1.49 19.88 -4.26
N PRO A 100 1.58 19.09 -5.34
CA PRO A 100 2.77 19.05 -6.21
C PRO A 100 2.96 20.32 -7.05
N ARG A 101 2.00 21.25 -7.04
CA ARG A 101 2.05 22.48 -7.85
C ARG A 101 2.45 23.73 -7.09
N CYS A 102 2.12 23.83 -5.80
CA CYS A 102 2.47 24.99 -4.98
C CYS A 102 3.14 24.63 -3.65
N ALA A 103 3.46 23.34 -3.44
CA ALA A 103 4.07 22.82 -2.22
C ALA A 103 3.28 23.08 -0.93
N ARG A 104 2.00 23.48 -1.04
CA ARG A 104 1.14 23.64 0.13
C ARG A 104 0.86 22.27 0.75
N GLU A 105 1.24 22.10 2.00
CA GLU A 105 0.77 21.02 2.85
C GLU A 105 -0.65 21.31 3.34
N ILE A 106 -1.50 20.29 3.26
CA ILE A 106 -2.85 20.25 3.83
C ILE A 106 -2.81 19.16 4.88
N ARG A 107 -2.96 19.56 6.15
CA ARG A 107 -2.95 18.66 7.29
C ARG A 107 -4.38 18.24 7.61
N PHE A 108 -4.61 16.94 7.74
CA PHE A 108 -5.92 16.39 8.08
C PHE A 108 -5.96 15.95 9.53
N ILE A 109 -4.85 15.44 10.08
CA ILE A 109 -4.77 15.04 11.49
C ILE A 109 -3.75 15.92 12.19
N ASP A 110 -4.18 16.59 13.24
CA ASP A 110 -3.29 17.33 14.14
C ASP A 110 -2.96 16.52 15.40
N TYR A 111 -1.85 15.80 15.35
CA TYR A 111 -1.32 15.07 16.50
C TYR A 111 -0.76 15.98 17.61
N GLN A 112 -0.62 17.28 17.39
CA GLN A 112 -0.25 18.23 18.44
C GLN A 112 -1.46 18.70 19.25
N SER A 113 -2.67 18.51 18.72
CA SER A 113 -3.91 18.76 19.44
C SER A 113 -4.19 17.64 20.45
N LEU A 114 -4.79 17.99 21.61
CA LEU A 114 -5.17 17.04 22.66
C LEU A 114 -6.23 16.01 22.22
N VAL A 115 -6.90 16.26 21.10
CA VAL A 115 -8.04 15.47 20.64
C VAL A 115 -7.62 14.48 19.54
N HIS A 116 -6.44 14.67 18.93
CA HIS A 116 -5.95 13.87 17.79
C HIS A 116 -7.04 13.63 16.72
N ALA A 117 -7.89 14.63 16.52
CA ALA A 117 -9.07 14.53 15.67
C ALA A 117 -8.73 14.84 14.22
N VAL A 118 -9.47 14.22 13.31
CA VAL A 118 -9.45 14.54 11.88
C VAL A 118 -10.18 15.87 11.67
N ASP A 119 -9.58 16.77 10.93
CA ASP A 119 -10.27 17.91 10.32
C ASP A 119 -11.15 17.39 9.18
N GLU A 120 -12.41 17.10 9.50
CA GLU A 120 -13.38 16.55 8.55
C GLU A 120 -13.61 17.46 7.34
N ASP A 121 -13.52 18.78 7.52
CA ASP A 121 -13.70 19.74 6.43
C ASP A 121 -12.53 19.72 5.46
N ALA A 122 -11.31 19.57 5.97
CA ALA A 122 -10.12 19.38 5.15
C ALA A 122 -10.09 18.00 4.47
N TRP A 123 -10.49 16.93 5.16
CA TRP A 123 -10.41 15.56 4.67
C TRP A 123 -11.51 15.20 3.66
N ARG A 124 -12.74 15.69 3.86
CA ARG A 124 -13.92 15.31 3.05
C ARG A 124 -13.72 15.42 1.53
N PRO A 125 -13.12 16.49 0.96
CA PRO A 125 -12.85 16.56 -0.47
C PRO A 125 -11.92 15.44 -0.97
N PHE A 126 -10.94 15.04 -0.15
CA PHE A 126 -10.01 13.97 -0.48
C PHE A 126 -10.67 12.61 -0.38
N CYS A 127 -11.46 12.36 0.66
CA CYS A 127 -12.26 11.13 0.78
C CYS A 127 -13.15 10.92 -0.45
N GLN A 128 -13.92 11.93 -0.84
CA GLN A 128 -14.76 11.89 -2.05
C GLN A 128 -13.94 11.72 -3.34
N GLY A 129 -12.79 12.40 -3.43
CA GLY A 129 -11.87 12.26 -4.55
C GLY A 129 -11.32 10.83 -4.67
N ILE A 130 -10.95 10.20 -3.55
CA ILE A 130 -10.49 8.82 -3.51
C ILE A 130 -11.60 7.87 -3.94
N GLU A 131 -12.80 7.99 -3.39
CA GLU A 131 -13.95 7.16 -3.79
C GLU A 131 -14.25 7.28 -5.29
N ALA A 132 -14.27 8.50 -5.82
CA ALA A 132 -14.46 8.75 -7.24
C ALA A 132 -13.34 8.14 -8.09
N TRP A 133 -12.08 8.31 -7.68
CA TRP A 133 -10.93 7.70 -8.37
C TRP A 133 -11.00 6.17 -8.35
N ARG A 134 -11.35 5.55 -7.22
CA ARG A 134 -11.52 4.09 -7.13
C ARG A 134 -12.58 3.60 -8.12
N ALA A 135 -13.71 4.31 -8.19
CA ALA A 135 -14.80 3.98 -9.10
C ALA A 135 -14.44 4.16 -10.59
N THR A 136 -13.83 5.28 -10.97
CA THR A 136 -13.71 5.69 -12.39
C THR A 136 -12.29 5.67 -12.94
N GLY A 137 -11.27 5.51 -12.10
CA GLY A 137 -9.86 5.71 -12.44
C GLY A 137 -9.46 7.19 -12.55
N HIS A 138 -10.40 8.11 -12.43
CA HIS A 138 -10.19 9.54 -12.69
C HIS A 138 -10.87 10.37 -11.60
N ALA A 139 -10.08 11.04 -10.78
CA ALA A 139 -10.56 12.11 -9.93
C ALA A 139 -9.41 13.05 -9.58
N GLY A 140 -9.77 14.26 -9.17
CA GLY A 140 -8.82 15.22 -8.64
C GLY A 140 -9.48 16.16 -7.66
N VAL A 141 -8.66 16.71 -6.78
CA VAL A 141 -9.06 17.70 -5.77
C VAL A 141 -8.34 19.00 -6.07
N SER A 142 -9.07 20.11 -6.02
CA SER A 142 -8.48 21.43 -6.17
C SER A 142 -7.73 21.82 -4.89
N CYS A 143 -6.47 22.23 -5.04
CA CYS A 143 -5.71 22.73 -3.90
C CYS A 143 -6.35 24.02 -3.36
N PRO A 144 -6.62 24.15 -2.05
CA PRO A 144 -7.21 25.36 -1.48
C PRO A 144 -6.30 26.60 -1.59
N SER A 145 -5.01 26.42 -1.84
CA SER A 145 -4.04 27.51 -1.94
C SER A 145 -3.79 28.00 -3.37
N CYS A 146 -3.69 27.09 -4.35
CA CYS A 146 -3.41 27.49 -5.74
C CYS A 146 -4.59 27.25 -6.70
N VAL A 147 -5.69 26.67 -6.21
CA VAL A 147 -6.96 26.42 -6.92
C VAL A 147 -6.82 25.47 -8.12
N LYS A 148 -5.61 24.96 -8.42
CA LYS A 148 -5.39 24.00 -9.49
C LYS A 148 -6.00 22.64 -9.13
N PRO A 149 -6.73 21.99 -10.04
CA PRO A 149 -7.15 20.60 -9.88
C PRO A 149 -5.93 19.69 -9.96
N ILE A 150 -5.74 18.85 -8.96
CA ILE A 150 -4.64 17.89 -8.88
C ILE A 150 -5.23 16.48 -8.90
N PRO A 151 -4.82 15.59 -9.82
CA PRO A 151 -5.22 14.19 -9.79
C PRO A 151 -4.93 13.53 -8.44
N MET A 152 -5.80 12.63 -7.99
CA MET A 152 -5.66 11.99 -6.67
C MET A 152 -4.31 11.27 -6.49
N THR A 153 -3.82 10.64 -7.54
CA THR A 153 -2.54 9.91 -7.56
C THR A 153 -1.30 10.81 -7.64
N GLU A 154 -1.46 12.12 -7.93
CA GLU A 154 -0.35 13.08 -7.96
C GLU A 154 -0.11 13.78 -6.61
N TRP A 155 -1.02 13.64 -5.65
CA TRP A 155 -0.81 14.20 -4.31
C TRP A 155 0.34 13.47 -3.62
N LEU A 156 1.24 14.24 -3.01
CA LEU A 156 2.32 13.69 -2.21
C LEU A 156 1.81 13.44 -0.79
N TRP A 157 1.43 12.20 -0.52
CA TRP A 157 0.86 11.79 0.76
C TRP A 157 1.93 11.69 1.85
N ALA A 158 1.54 11.97 3.09
CA ALA A 158 2.38 11.67 4.24
C ALA A 158 2.66 10.15 4.34
N PRO A 159 3.82 9.74 4.89
CA PRO A 159 4.13 8.33 5.10
C PRO A 159 3.02 7.58 5.86
N GLY A 160 2.80 6.32 5.50
CA GLY A 160 1.73 5.50 6.07
C GLY A 160 0.37 5.65 5.37
N PHE A 161 0.32 6.39 4.25
CA PHE A 161 -0.84 6.45 3.36
C PHE A 161 -0.40 6.44 1.89
N ALA A 162 -1.05 5.64 1.06
CA ALA A 162 -0.80 5.62 -0.39
C ALA A 162 -2.05 5.20 -1.17
N LEU A 163 -2.07 5.58 -2.46
CA LEU A 163 -3.07 5.14 -3.44
C LEU A 163 -2.35 4.32 -4.51
N GLY A 164 -2.92 3.17 -4.88
CA GLY A 164 -2.33 2.31 -5.91
C GLY A 164 -3.35 1.37 -6.55
N SER A 165 -3.02 0.86 -7.72
CA SER A 165 -3.84 -0.13 -8.44
C SER A 165 -3.31 -1.57 -8.28
N LEU A 166 -2.08 -1.71 -7.80
CA LEU A 166 -1.41 -2.98 -7.52
C LEU A 166 -0.70 -2.88 -6.17
N ALA A 167 -0.91 -3.86 -5.31
CA ALA A 167 -0.16 -3.97 -4.07
C ALA A 167 0.09 -5.43 -3.69
N VAL A 168 1.06 -5.64 -2.81
CA VAL A 168 1.37 -6.93 -2.21
C VAL A 168 1.42 -6.79 -0.70
N ASP A 169 0.55 -7.52 -0.01
CA ASP A 169 0.52 -7.58 1.45
C ASP A 169 1.29 -8.79 1.96
N PHE A 170 2.20 -8.56 2.90
CA PHE A 170 3.02 -9.56 3.58
C PHE A 170 2.61 -9.62 5.06
N TRP A 171 1.87 -10.67 5.43
CA TRP A 171 1.33 -10.84 6.80
C TRP A 171 2.27 -11.58 7.74
N ASN A 172 2.58 -10.99 8.89
CA ASN A 172 3.47 -11.56 9.90
C ASN A 172 4.88 -11.88 9.35
N TRP A 173 5.33 -11.15 8.33
CA TRP A 173 6.70 -11.25 7.83
C TRP A 173 7.64 -10.38 8.68
N PRO A 174 8.89 -10.81 8.91
CA PRO A 174 9.95 -9.89 9.33
C PRO A 174 10.11 -8.74 8.35
N ARG A 175 10.82 -7.69 8.74
CA ARG A 175 11.00 -6.49 7.92
C ARG A 175 11.56 -6.86 6.54
N LEU A 176 10.90 -6.41 5.47
CA LEU A 176 11.37 -6.64 4.11
C LEU A 176 12.75 -6.00 3.90
N SER A 177 13.62 -6.68 3.16
CA SER A 177 14.93 -6.14 2.83
C SER A 177 14.80 -5.04 1.77
N ARG A 178 15.70 -4.05 1.81
CA ARG A 178 15.69 -2.97 0.81
C ARG A 178 16.00 -3.52 -0.59
N GLU A 179 16.83 -4.54 -0.66
CA GLU A 179 17.21 -5.23 -1.89
C GLU A 179 16.00 -5.91 -2.54
N PHE A 180 15.14 -6.54 -1.74
CA PHE A 180 13.91 -7.17 -2.21
C PHE A 180 12.91 -6.14 -2.72
N VAL A 181 12.66 -5.07 -1.95
CA VAL A 181 11.76 -3.98 -2.39
C VAL A 181 12.27 -3.33 -3.68
N ALA A 182 13.57 -3.07 -3.79
CA ALA A 182 14.16 -2.53 -5.01
C ALA A 182 14.07 -3.50 -6.20
N GLU A 183 14.08 -4.81 -5.98
CA GLU A 183 13.83 -5.79 -7.05
C GLU A 183 12.36 -5.78 -7.47
N ALA A 184 11.42 -5.67 -6.53
CA ALA A 184 10.01 -5.51 -6.85
C ALA A 184 9.77 -4.26 -7.73
N GLU A 185 10.42 -3.13 -7.42
CA GLU A 185 10.40 -1.91 -8.27
C GLU A 185 10.93 -2.18 -9.67
N ARG A 186 11.99 -2.98 -9.82
CA ARG A 186 12.52 -3.37 -11.14
C ARG A 186 11.56 -4.27 -11.92
N GLN A 187 10.83 -5.14 -11.22
CA GLN A 187 9.86 -6.05 -11.84
C GLN A 187 8.60 -5.31 -12.33
N THR A 188 8.14 -4.30 -11.59
CA THR A 188 7.03 -3.45 -12.02
C THR A 188 7.46 -2.40 -13.05
N GLY A 189 8.69 -1.88 -12.92
CA GLY A 189 9.20 -0.75 -13.69
C GLY A 189 8.68 0.60 -13.18
N HIS A 190 8.07 0.62 -11.99
CA HIS A 190 7.37 1.75 -11.41
C HIS A 190 7.90 2.06 -10.02
N ARG A 191 7.65 3.29 -9.55
CA ARG A 191 7.89 3.65 -8.15
C ARG A 191 6.96 2.85 -7.24
N ILE A 192 7.53 2.35 -6.15
CA ILE A 192 6.78 1.65 -5.11
C ILE A 192 6.83 2.43 -3.80
N GLU A 193 5.75 2.36 -3.03
CA GLU A 193 5.70 2.82 -1.64
C GLU A 193 5.58 1.61 -0.70
N GLU A 194 6.32 1.64 0.41
CA GLU A 194 6.23 0.66 1.49
C GLU A 194 5.42 1.23 2.64
N LEU A 195 4.49 0.44 3.15
CA LEU A 195 3.65 0.80 4.28
C LEU A 195 3.62 -0.34 5.29
N THR A 196 3.65 -0.01 6.57
CA THR A 196 3.57 -1.00 7.65
C THR A 196 2.35 -0.71 8.50
N GLY A 197 1.61 -1.75 8.87
CA GLY A 197 0.50 -1.65 9.80
C GLY A 197 0.52 -2.80 10.80
N LYS A 198 -0.26 -2.63 11.87
CA LYS A 198 -0.44 -3.64 12.91
C LYS A 198 -1.92 -3.77 13.19
N PHE A 199 -2.42 -4.97 13.49
CA PHE A 199 -3.76 -5.24 13.99
C PHE A 199 -3.71 -5.57 15.50
#